data_AF-A0A151EJZ9-F1
#
_entry.id   AF-A0A151EJZ9-F1
#
_cell.length_a   1.000
_cell.length_b   1.000
_cell.length_c   1.000
_cell.angle_alpha   90.00
_cell.angle_beta   90.00
_cell.angle_gamma   90.00
#
_symmetry.space_group_name_H-M   'P 1'
#
loop_
_entity.id
_entity.type
_entity.pdbx_description
1 polymer ?
#
loop_
_entity_poly.entity_id
_entity_poly.type
_entity_poly.pdbx_seq_one_letter_code
_entity_poly.pdbx_strand_id
1 'polypeptide(L)'
;MPAKKLTARKRAELKQKKLKQQRKKSNPFPFLVLAIIFIAIIAGVYYIVINNGGNQDNNNQTTNTAPTAYEDYVIVPINSYFYRIKPLNNDIDNEGDSLNITSVTTPSYGTSEIVAGDLIIYIPERNFTGTDSFEYTVSDGNKQSKATINIYISNQYPLAIINTSKGTIIAELYIDKVVKTVGNFIDLANDGFYNNTVFHRIIDDFMIQGGGFNTDGSYKESPYGPIDLDIHPDLHHVDGAIAMARTSDPNSATSQFFIDDGAQPQLEPGGVDEYGYAVFGAVIDGMNVVRKIASVETTTKNGMQDWPVDDVIIYSITVPNVYKDKIPGE
;
A
#
# COMPACT_ATOMS: atom_id res chain seq x y z
N MET A 1 -62.44 1.61 18.40
CA MET A 1 -62.36 0.41 17.53
C MET A 1 -60.90 -0.02 17.43
N PRO A 2 -60.52 -1.29 17.71
CA PRO A 2 -59.12 -1.70 17.60
C PRO A 2 -58.77 -2.03 16.16
N ALA A 3 -57.60 -1.55 15.68
CA ALA A 3 -57.09 -1.84 14.35
C ALA A 3 -56.77 -3.34 14.21
N LYS A 4 -57.44 -4.04 13.29
CA LYS A 4 -57.17 -5.46 12.99
C LYS A 4 -55.72 -5.63 12.50
N LYS A 5 -54.89 -6.35 13.27
CA LYS A 5 -53.54 -6.74 12.84
C LYS A 5 -53.62 -7.57 11.54
N LEU A 6 -52.91 -7.12 10.51
CA LEU A 6 -52.78 -7.85 9.24
C LEU A 6 -52.10 -9.21 9.47
N THR A 7 -52.68 -10.26 8.88
CA THR A 7 -52.10 -11.62 8.84
C THR A 7 -50.75 -11.63 8.12
N ALA A 8 -49.87 -12.57 8.47
CA ALA A 8 -48.53 -12.69 7.90
C ALA A 8 -48.52 -12.73 6.36
N ARG A 9 -49.52 -13.41 5.76
CA ARG A 9 -49.73 -13.47 4.31
C ARG A 9 -50.00 -12.10 3.68
N LYS A 10 -50.87 -11.28 4.31
CA LYS A 10 -51.13 -9.91 3.84
C LYS A 10 -49.92 -8.99 3.99
N ARG A 11 -49.03 -9.22 4.97
CA ARG A 11 -47.78 -8.45 5.12
C ARG A 11 -46.77 -8.79 4.01
N ALA A 12 -46.67 -10.07 3.63
CA ALA A 12 -45.80 -10.51 2.54
C ALA A 12 -46.26 -9.96 1.18
N GLU A 13 -47.57 -9.99 0.90
CA GLU A 13 -48.15 -9.39 -0.32
C GLU A 13 -47.90 -7.88 -0.39
N LEU A 14 -48.02 -7.16 0.74
CA LEU A 14 -47.74 -5.71 0.79
C LEU A 14 -46.24 -5.41 0.57
N LYS A 15 -45.34 -6.26 1.08
CA LYS A 15 -43.89 -6.15 0.88
C LYS A 15 -43.50 -6.38 -0.59
N GLN A 16 -44.10 -7.38 -1.24
CA GLN A 16 -43.91 -7.60 -2.68
C GLN A 16 -44.50 -6.48 -3.55
N LYS A 17 -45.65 -5.90 -3.17
CA LYS A 17 -46.22 -4.74 -3.87
C LYS A 17 -45.30 -3.51 -3.77
N LYS A 18 -44.69 -3.27 -2.60
CA LYS A 18 -43.72 -2.18 -2.40
C LYS A 18 -42.43 -2.39 -3.21
N LEU A 19 -41.90 -3.62 -3.27
CA LEU A 19 -40.73 -3.96 -4.11
C LEU A 19 -41.01 -3.79 -5.61
N LYS A 20 -42.21 -4.17 -6.08
CA LYS A 20 -42.63 -3.94 -7.47
C LYS A 20 -42.86 -2.45 -7.79
N GLN A 21 -43.29 -1.64 -6.81
CA GLN A 21 -43.40 -0.19 -6.97
C GLN A 21 -42.03 0.51 -6.94
N GLN A 22 -41.06 0.03 -6.16
CA GLN A 22 -39.69 0.54 -6.17
C GLN A 22 -38.97 0.24 -7.49
N ARG A 23 -39.13 -0.97 -8.04
CA ARG A 23 -38.61 -1.33 -9.37
C ARG A 23 -39.27 -0.56 -10.53
N LYS A 24 -40.45 0.04 -10.31
CA LYS A 24 -41.13 0.91 -11.29
C LYS A 24 -40.79 2.40 -11.15
N LYS A 25 -40.06 2.81 -10.10
CA LYS A 25 -39.60 4.20 -9.89
C LYS A 25 -38.13 4.44 -10.25
N SER A 26 -37.37 3.40 -10.58
CA SER A 26 -36.12 3.55 -11.32
C SER A 26 -36.44 3.70 -12.79
N ASN A 27 -36.53 4.95 -13.27
CA ASN A 27 -36.78 5.23 -14.68
C ASN A 27 -35.63 4.67 -15.55
N PRO A 28 -35.95 4.12 -16.74
CA PRO A 28 -34.99 3.60 -17.70
C PRO A 28 -34.53 4.73 -18.63
N PHE A 29 -33.23 4.86 -18.88
CA PHE A 29 -32.73 5.60 -20.05
C PHE A 29 -31.61 4.76 -20.72
N PRO A 30 -31.46 4.87 -22.05
CA PRO A 30 -31.56 3.75 -22.95
C PRO A 30 -30.20 3.46 -23.58
N PHE A 31 -30.02 2.21 -23.98
CA PHE A 31 -29.00 1.86 -24.94
C PHE A 31 -29.30 2.56 -26.29
N LEU A 32 -28.26 3.17 -26.86
CA LEU A 32 -28.06 3.54 -28.27
C LEU A 32 -28.42 4.99 -28.75
N VAL A 33 -27.38 5.62 -29.32
CA VAL A 33 -27.31 6.67 -30.36
C VAL A 33 -27.53 8.15 -29.97
N LEU A 34 -26.42 8.87 -29.72
CA LEU A 34 -26.11 10.08 -30.50
C LEU A 34 -24.60 10.13 -30.80
N ALA A 35 -24.29 10.10 -32.09
CA ALA A 35 -22.97 10.24 -32.67
C ALA A 35 -22.57 11.73 -32.77
N ILE A 36 -21.30 11.97 -33.15
CA ILE A 36 -20.67 13.25 -33.55
C ILE A 36 -20.16 14.02 -32.30
N ILE A 37 -18.87 14.05 -31.92
CA ILE A 37 -17.62 14.27 -32.67
C ILE A 37 -16.47 13.61 -31.88
N PHE A 38 -15.72 12.68 -32.47
CA PHE A 38 -14.24 12.67 -32.46
C PHE A 38 -13.79 11.65 -33.51
N ILE A 39 -13.47 12.20 -34.68
CA ILE A 39 -12.76 11.56 -35.78
C ILE A 39 -11.27 11.60 -35.44
N ALA A 40 -10.54 10.56 -35.85
CA ALA A 40 -9.08 10.37 -35.84
C ALA A 40 -8.50 9.90 -34.48
N ILE A 41 -7.87 8.73 -34.29
CA ILE A 41 -7.28 7.70 -35.16
C ILE A 41 -7.33 6.36 -34.40
N ILE A 42 -8.10 5.38 -34.88
CA ILE A 42 -7.78 3.94 -34.68
C ILE A 42 -7.92 3.31 -36.05
N ALA A 43 -6.85 3.37 -36.83
CA ALA A 43 -6.66 2.60 -38.05
C ALA A 43 -5.50 1.64 -37.79
N GLY A 44 -5.83 0.34 -37.70
CA GLY A 44 -4.93 -0.76 -37.36
C GLY A 44 -5.61 -1.56 -36.26
N VAL A 45 -6.24 -2.72 -36.48
CA VAL A 45 -5.85 -3.84 -37.32
C VAL A 45 -7.12 -4.67 -37.59
N TYR A 46 -7.51 -4.88 -38.84
CA TYR A 46 -8.16 -6.11 -39.36
C TYR A 46 -8.29 -5.97 -40.87
N TYR A 47 -7.25 -6.39 -41.61
CA TYR A 47 -7.34 -6.63 -43.04
C TYR A 47 -7.39 -8.14 -43.26
N ILE A 48 -8.54 -8.64 -43.70
CA ILE A 48 -8.62 -9.89 -44.45
C ILE A 48 -8.35 -9.50 -45.91
N VAL A 49 -7.13 -9.76 -46.40
CA VAL A 49 -6.84 -9.70 -47.83
C VAL A 49 -7.18 -11.05 -48.44
N ILE A 50 -8.09 -11.03 -49.41
CA ILE A 50 -8.32 -12.12 -50.35
C ILE A 50 -7.10 -12.20 -51.26
N ASN A 51 -6.38 -13.33 -51.23
CA ASN A 51 -5.23 -13.60 -52.10
C ASN A 51 -5.67 -13.61 -53.57
N ASN A 52 -5.25 -12.60 -54.33
CA ASN A 52 -4.99 -12.71 -55.76
C ASN A 52 -3.49 -12.46 -55.98
N GLY A 53 -2.84 -13.43 -56.61
CA GLY A 53 -1.38 -13.57 -56.67
C GLY A 53 -0.63 -12.31 -57.13
N GLY A 54 0.38 -11.96 -56.35
CA GLY A 54 1.40 -10.97 -56.66
C GLY A 54 2.45 -11.00 -55.56
N ASN A 55 3.67 -11.39 -55.91
CA ASN A 55 4.82 -11.44 -55.00
C ASN A 55 5.12 -10.02 -54.48
N GLN A 56 5.04 -9.80 -53.15
CA GLN A 56 5.57 -8.62 -52.46
C GLN A 56 6.12 -9.05 -51.10
N ASP A 57 7.41 -8.84 -50.91
CA ASP A 57 8.15 -9.10 -49.69
C ASP A 57 7.70 -8.10 -48.60
N ASN A 58 6.85 -8.54 -47.67
CA ASN A 58 6.39 -7.71 -46.56
C ASN A 58 7.31 -7.85 -45.35
N ASN A 59 8.48 -7.19 -45.40
CA ASN A 59 9.22 -6.84 -44.19
C ASN A 59 8.47 -5.71 -43.46
N ASN A 60 7.35 -6.03 -42.79
CA ASN A 60 6.69 -5.10 -41.89
C ASN A 60 7.39 -5.14 -40.52
N GLN A 61 8.63 -4.65 -40.50
CA GLN A 61 9.33 -4.34 -39.26
C GLN A 61 8.65 -3.10 -38.67
N THR A 62 7.83 -3.28 -37.63
CA THR A 62 7.30 -2.17 -36.85
C THR A 62 8.48 -1.33 -36.37
N THR A 63 8.53 -0.06 -36.76
CA THR A 63 9.59 0.84 -36.32
C THR A 63 9.42 1.10 -34.83
N ASN A 64 10.35 0.63 -34.00
CA ASN A 64 10.41 0.92 -32.56
C ASN A 64 10.25 2.42 -32.30
N THR A 65 9.29 2.82 -31.47
CA THR A 65 9.14 4.18 -30.96
C THR A 65 9.95 4.35 -29.69
N ALA A 66 10.16 5.57 -29.20
CA ALA A 66 10.83 5.72 -27.90
C ALA A 66 9.79 5.55 -26.79
N PRO A 67 10.18 5.10 -25.59
CA PRO A 67 9.25 5.02 -24.46
C PRO A 67 8.68 6.40 -24.15
N THR A 68 7.44 6.47 -23.68
CA THR A 68 6.86 7.70 -23.14
C THR A 68 7.11 7.72 -21.64
N ALA A 69 8.01 8.61 -21.21
CA ALA A 69 8.34 8.84 -19.81
C ALA A 69 7.44 9.94 -19.23
N TYR A 70 6.78 9.68 -18.11
CA TYR A 70 5.93 10.65 -17.42
C TYR A 70 6.58 11.12 -16.11
N GLU A 71 6.32 12.37 -15.76
CA GLU A 71 6.81 12.96 -14.53
C GLU A 71 6.30 12.21 -13.30
N ASP A 72 7.19 12.05 -12.31
CA ASP A 72 6.89 11.43 -11.02
C ASP A 72 6.81 12.47 -9.91
N TYR A 73 6.01 12.15 -8.90
CA TYR A 73 5.88 12.95 -7.69
C TYR A 73 5.93 12.05 -6.47
N VAL A 74 6.91 12.29 -5.60
CA VAL A 74 7.10 11.56 -4.35
C VAL A 74 7.20 12.50 -3.16
N ILE A 75 6.83 11.99 -2.00
CA ILE A 75 6.92 12.72 -0.74
C ILE A 75 7.81 11.90 0.15
N VAL A 76 8.91 12.51 0.53
CA VAL A 76 9.94 11.84 1.30
C VAL A 76 9.88 12.43 2.70
N PRO A 77 9.74 11.62 3.74
CA PRO A 77 9.84 12.16 5.07
C PRO A 77 11.24 12.70 5.35
N ILE A 78 11.31 13.81 6.09
CA ILE A 78 12.57 14.36 6.57
C ILE A 78 13.39 13.28 7.26
N ASN A 79 14.71 13.34 7.09
CA ASN A 79 15.65 12.41 7.71
C ASN A 79 15.53 10.95 7.27
N SER A 80 14.83 10.66 6.16
CA SER A 80 14.80 9.32 5.61
C SER A 80 16.23 8.80 5.33
N TYR A 81 16.59 7.60 5.79
CA TYR A 81 17.86 6.92 5.50
C TYR A 81 17.95 6.51 4.03
N PHE A 82 16.83 6.08 3.44
CA PHE A 82 16.61 5.96 2.00
C PHE A 82 15.10 5.99 1.71
N TYR A 83 14.73 6.21 0.47
CA TYR A 83 13.38 6.12 -0.06
C TYR A 83 13.40 5.43 -1.43
N ARG A 84 12.51 4.45 -1.63
CA ARG A 84 12.41 3.66 -2.86
C ARG A 84 11.45 4.31 -3.85
N ILE A 85 11.90 4.50 -5.09
CA ILE A 85 11.12 5.12 -6.16
C ILE A 85 11.06 4.15 -7.33
N LYS A 86 9.85 3.78 -7.76
CA LYS A 86 9.56 2.94 -8.94
C LYS A 86 8.92 3.83 -10.03
N PRO A 87 9.73 4.62 -10.78
CA PRO A 87 9.19 5.58 -11.73
C PRO A 87 8.50 4.91 -12.92
N LEU A 88 8.89 3.67 -13.28
CA LEU A 88 8.31 2.97 -14.44
C LEU A 88 6.83 2.60 -14.29
N ASN A 89 6.19 2.85 -13.14
CA ASN A 89 4.79 2.52 -12.90
C ASN A 89 3.80 3.34 -13.74
N ASN A 90 4.16 4.55 -14.15
CA ASN A 90 3.35 5.42 -15.02
C ASN A 90 3.89 5.50 -16.46
N ASP A 91 5.11 5.03 -16.71
CA ASP A 91 5.74 5.00 -18.03
C ASP A 91 5.16 3.92 -18.95
N ILE A 92 5.17 4.19 -20.25
CA ILE A 92 4.65 3.25 -21.25
C ILE A 92 5.57 3.14 -22.46
N ASP A 93 5.57 1.95 -23.07
CA ASP A 93 6.07 1.73 -24.41
C ASP A 93 4.90 1.33 -25.33
N ASN A 94 4.82 1.89 -26.53
CA ASN A 94 3.69 1.63 -27.44
C ASN A 94 3.74 0.25 -28.07
N GLU A 95 4.94 -0.32 -28.19
CA GLU A 95 5.17 -1.65 -28.74
C GLU A 95 5.10 -2.74 -27.64
N GLY A 96 5.12 -2.33 -26.37
CA GLY A 96 5.07 -3.21 -25.20
C GLY A 96 6.44 -3.77 -24.81
N ASP A 97 7.53 -3.14 -25.26
CA ASP A 97 8.88 -3.52 -24.91
C ASP A 97 9.18 -3.26 -23.41
N SER A 98 10.07 -4.06 -22.84
CA SER A 98 10.41 -3.97 -21.41
C SER A 98 11.23 -2.72 -21.11
N LEU A 99 10.75 -1.93 -20.15
CA LEU A 99 11.37 -0.67 -19.76
C LEU A 99 12.43 -0.86 -18.67
N ASN A 100 13.53 -0.13 -18.78
CA ASN A 100 14.60 -0.09 -17.79
C ASN A 100 15.16 1.33 -17.63
N ILE A 101 15.53 1.70 -16.41
CA ILE A 101 16.16 2.96 -16.04
C ILE A 101 17.67 2.82 -16.29
N THR A 102 18.25 3.74 -17.06
CA THR A 102 19.66 3.68 -17.48
C THR A 102 20.53 4.78 -16.89
N SER A 103 19.95 5.88 -16.41
CA SER A 103 20.70 6.96 -15.73
C SER A 103 19.80 7.77 -14.81
N VAL A 104 20.39 8.36 -13.77
CA VAL A 104 19.77 9.37 -12.90
C VAL A 104 20.74 10.55 -12.72
N THR A 105 20.22 11.78 -12.61
CA THR A 105 21.02 12.97 -12.28
C THR A 105 21.10 13.18 -10.77
N THR A 106 22.09 13.92 -10.28
CA THR A 106 22.19 14.25 -8.85
C THR A 106 21.18 15.35 -8.46
N PRO A 107 20.34 15.12 -7.43
CA PRO A 107 19.44 16.14 -6.89
C PRO A 107 20.19 17.21 -6.07
N SER A 108 19.50 18.30 -5.69
CA SER A 108 20.13 19.42 -4.97
C SER A 108 20.20 19.22 -3.45
N TYR A 109 19.25 18.48 -2.88
CA TYR A 109 19.10 18.29 -1.43
C TYR A 109 19.00 16.80 -1.07
N GLY A 110 19.82 15.98 -1.74
CA GLY A 110 19.89 14.54 -1.51
C GLY A 110 20.84 13.84 -2.48
N THR A 111 20.73 12.51 -2.53
CA THR A 111 21.42 11.67 -3.51
C THR A 111 20.46 10.70 -4.17
N SER A 112 20.73 10.29 -5.40
CA SER A 112 19.94 9.30 -6.15
C SER A 112 20.84 8.22 -6.75
N GLU A 113 20.41 6.96 -6.67
CA GLU A 113 21.13 5.81 -7.21
C GLU A 113 20.16 4.79 -7.84
N ILE A 114 20.50 4.25 -9.01
CA ILE A 114 19.75 3.13 -9.61
C ILE A 114 20.25 1.83 -8.96
N VAL A 115 19.35 1.09 -8.31
CA VAL A 115 19.70 -0.17 -7.62
C VAL A 115 19.13 -1.41 -8.34
N ALA A 116 18.11 -1.22 -9.17
CA ALA A 116 17.62 -2.22 -10.12
C ALA A 116 17.06 -1.50 -11.36
N GLY A 117 16.83 -2.23 -12.46
CA GLY A 117 16.34 -1.67 -13.73
C GLY A 117 15.04 -0.88 -13.61
N ASP A 118 14.26 -1.05 -12.55
CA ASP A 118 13.00 -0.37 -12.28
C ASP A 118 12.97 0.39 -10.94
N LEU A 119 14.08 0.42 -10.20
CA LEU A 119 14.14 0.90 -8.82
C LEU A 119 15.27 1.90 -8.60
N ILE A 120 14.91 3.08 -8.11
CA ILE A 120 15.83 4.14 -7.68
C ILE A 120 15.76 4.28 -6.16
N ILE A 121 16.92 4.45 -5.52
CA ILE A 121 17.06 4.87 -4.13
C ILE A 121 17.35 6.36 -4.09
N TYR A 122 16.53 7.11 -3.35
CA TYR A 122 16.76 8.50 -2.99
C TYR A 122 17.09 8.62 -1.49
N ILE A 123 18.09 9.43 -1.15
CA ILE A 123 18.44 9.73 0.25
C ILE A 123 18.36 11.26 0.41
N PRO A 124 17.40 11.81 1.19
CA PRO A 124 17.33 13.25 1.43
C PRO A 124 18.50 13.74 2.28
N GLU A 125 18.87 15.00 2.09
CA GLU A 125 19.77 15.71 3.00
C GLU A 125 19.14 15.76 4.40
N ARG A 126 19.95 15.47 5.42
CA ARG A 126 19.48 15.45 6.81
C ARG A 126 19.01 16.84 7.23
N ASN A 127 17.87 16.87 7.92
CA ASN A 127 17.21 18.07 8.44
C ASN A 127 16.72 19.08 7.39
N PHE A 128 16.73 18.73 6.09
CA PHE A 128 16.13 19.55 5.05
C PHE A 128 14.62 19.28 4.93
N THR A 129 13.83 20.34 4.78
CA THR A 129 12.42 20.27 4.36
C THR A 129 12.22 21.21 3.19
N GLY A 130 11.45 20.80 2.20
CA GLY A 130 11.26 21.60 0.99
C GLY A 130 11.10 20.73 -0.24
N THR A 131 11.41 21.28 -1.40
CA THR A 131 11.36 20.54 -2.67
C THR A 131 12.76 20.17 -3.13
N ASP A 132 12.86 19.02 -3.76
CA ASP A 132 14.05 18.54 -4.47
C ASP A 132 13.62 17.86 -5.77
N SER A 133 14.55 17.61 -6.68
CA SER A 133 14.20 16.98 -7.96
C SER A 133 15.42 16.40 -8.65
N PHE A 134 15.22 15.35 -9.43
CA PHE A 134 16.24 14.84 -10.36
C PHE A 134 15.59 14.21 -11.59
N GLU A 135 16.32 14.15 -12.71
CA GLU A 135 15.89 13.48 -13.93
C GLU A 135 16.33 12.01 -13.94
N TYR A 136 15.50 11.13 -14.52
CA TYR A 136 15.87 9.77 -14.88
C TYR A 136 15.75 9.55 -16.40
N THR A 137 16.51 8.58 -16.92
CA THR A 137 16.40 8.13 -18.32
C THR A 137 15.84 6.72 -18.35
N VAL A 138 14.77 6.51 -19.11
CA VAL A 138 14.16 5.20 -19.38
C VAL A 138 14.51 4.73 -20.79
N SER A 139 14.69 3.42 -20.95
CA SER A 139 15.10 2.73 -22.17
C SER A 139 14.23 1.51 -22.42
N ASP A 140 13.79 1.33 -23.67
CA ASP A 140 13.13 0.09 -24.15
C ASP A 140 14.15 -0.96 -24.69
N GLY A 141 15.44 -0.59 -24.71
CA GLY A 141 16.55 -1.39 -25.23
C GLY A 141 17.09 -0.92 -26.59
N ASN A 142 16.32 -0.08 -27.30
CA ASN A 142 16.66 0.50 -28.60
C ASN A 142 16.69 2.04 -28.56
N LYS A 143 15.76 2.66 -27.85
CA LYS A 143 15.55 4.10 -27.73
C LYS A 143 15.35 4.49 -26.26
N GLN A 144 15.47 5.79 -26.00
CA GLN A 144 15.45 6.34 -24.65
C GLN A 144 14.61 7.62 -24.58
N SER A 145 14.05 7.87 -23.40
CA SER A 145 13.35 9.08 -23.00
C SER A 145 13.74 9.48 -21.58
N LYS A 146 13.40 10.71 -21.19
CA LYS A 146 13.67 11.24 -19.85
C LYS A 146 12.41 11.84 -19.24
N ALA A 147 12.33 11.78 -17.91
CA ALA A 147 11.34 12.50 -17.12
C ALA A 147 11.95 12.92 -15.77
N THR A 148 11.29 13.85 -15.08
CA THR A 148 11.72 14.32 -13.76
C THR A 148 10.96 13.61 -12.65
N ILE A 149 11.68 13.27 -11.59
CA ILE A 149 11.13 12.91 -10.29
C ILE A 149 11.14 14.16 -9.42
N ASN A 150 9.94 14.63 -9.07
CA ASN A 150 9.70 15.77 -8.21
C ASN A 150 9.50 15.28 -6.77
N ILE A 151 10.28 15.82 -5.83
CA ILE A 151 10.33 15.35 -4.45
C ILE A 151 9.88 16.45 -3.51
N TYR A 152 8.98 16.13 -2.59
CA TYR A 152 8.65 16.99 -1.46
C TYR A 152 9.13 16.36 -0.15
N ILE A 153 10.14 16.97 0.47
CA ILE A 153 10.65 16.56 1.78
C ILE A 153 9.82 17.21 2.89
N SER A 154 9.01 16.39 3.59
CA SER A 154 8.04 16.84 4.58
C SER A 154 8.45 16.48 6.01
N ASN A 155 8.09 17.34 6.98
CA ASN A 155 8.19 17.05 8.40
C ASN A 155 6.93 16.41 9.01
N GLN A 156 5.93 16.08 8.20
CA GLN A 156 4.76 15.33 8.67
C GLN A 156 5.07 13.83 8.64
N TYR A 157 4.66 13.17 9.71
CA TYR A 157 4.77 11.72 9.80
C TYR A 157 3.79 11.03 8.85
N PRO A 158 4.22 9.98 8.12
CA PRO A 158 3.34 9.15 7.32
C PRO A 158 2.21 8.55 8.18
N LEU A 159 1.02 8.41 7.61
CA LEU A 159 -0.11 7.76 8.25
C LEU A 159 -0.34 6.37 7.66
N ALA A 160 -0.36 5.33 8.48
CA ALA A 160 -0.81 4.00 8.10
C ALA A 160 -2.31 3.84 8.38
N ILE A 161 -3.07 3.53 7.35
CA ILE A 161 -4.49 3.17 7.44
C ILE A 161 -4.60 1.64 7.38
N ILE A 162 -4.85 1.03 8.52
CA ILE A 162 -4.96 -0.43 8.69
C ILE A 162 -6.45 -0.79 8.65
N ASN A 163 -6.92 -1.31 7.52
CA ASN A 163 -8.30 -1.76 7.37
C ASN A 163 -8.43 -3.22 7.77
N THR A 164 -9.24 -3.49 8.80
CA THR A 164 -9.43 -4.84 9.33
C THR A 164 -10.88 -5.30 9.26
N SER A 165 -11.10 -6.59 9.47
CA SER A 165 -12.42 -7.18 9.68
C SER A 165 -13.18 -6.64 10.91
N LYS A 166 -12.49 -5.96 11.84
CA LYS A 166 -13.11 -5.41 13.07
C LYS A 166 -13.31 -3.90 13.04
N GLY A 167 -12.72 -3.20 12.08
CA GLY A 167 -12.75 -1.75 11.89
C GLY A 167 -11.45 -1.21 11.29
N THR A 168 -11.34 0.11 11.16
CA THR A 168 -10.12 0.78 10.70
C THR A 168 -9.31 1.31 11.89
N ILE A 169 -8.00 1.15 11.82
CA ILE A 169 -7.01 1.74 12.75
C ILE A 169 -6.16 2.71 11.92
N ILE A 170 -5.91 3.91 12.44
CA ILE A 170 -5.01 4.89 11.82
C ILE A 170 -3.85 5.12 12.77
N ALA A 171 -2.63 4.97 12.24
CA ALA A 171 -1.41 5.16 13.00
C ALA A 171 -0.48 6.17 12.33
N GLU A 172 0.18 6.98 13.13
CA GLU A 172 1.25 7.88 12.70
C GLU A 172 2.59 7.15 12.81
N LEU A 173 3.48 7.29 11.81
CA LEU A 173 4.76 6.58 11.72
C LEU A 173 5.96 7.54 11.89
N TYR A 174 6.83 7.27 12.86
CA TYR A 174 7.91 8.16 13.29
C TYR A 174 9.22 7.95 12.50
N ILE A 175 9.14 8.17 11.20
CA ILE A 175 10.23 7.91 10.25
C ILE A 175 11.49 8.73 10.48
N ASP A 176 11.40 9.91 11.10
CA ASP A 176 12.59 10.70 11.48
C ASP A 176 13.40 10.09 12.63
N LYS A 177 12.75 9.25 13.46
CA LYS A 177 13.33 8.62 14.65
C LYS A 177 13.84 7.22 14.39
N VAL A 178 13.13 6.44 13.57
CA VAL A 178 13.45 5.02 13.29
C VAL A 178 13.24 4.69 11.81
N VAL A 179 14.08 5.26 10.95
CA VAL A 179 13.88 5.21 9.51
C VAL A 179 13.86 3.78 8.97
N LYS A 180 14.77 2.91 9.41
CA LYS A 180 14.90 1.57 8.81
C LYS A 180 13.61 0.79 9.02
N THR A 181 13.05 0.91 10.22
CA THR A 181 11.80 0.27 10.60
C THR A 181 10.61 0.84 9.83
N VAL A 182 10.45 2.17 9.80
CA VAL A 182 9.30 2.78 9.11
C VAL A 182 9.38 2.57 7.60
N GLY A 183 10.57 2.71 7.00
CA GLY A 183 10.78 2.48 5.57
C GLY A 183 10.39 1.06 5.16
N ASN A 184 10.85 0.05 5.90
CA ASN A 184 10.47 -1.35 5.65
C ASN A 184 8.94 -1.57 5.77
N PHE A 185 8.29 -1.01 6.79
CA PHE A 185 6.85 -1.13 6.95
C PHE A 185 6.07 -0.47 5.79
N ILE A 186 6.48 0.74 5.38
CA ILE A 186 5.88 1.47 4.26
C ILE A 186 6.05 0.69 2.95
N ASP A 187 7.23 0.17 2.67
CA ASP A 187 7.50 -0.59 1.44
C ASP A 187 6.63 -1.84 1.37
N LEU A 188 6.55 -2.61 2.46
CA LEU A 188 5.64 -3.77 2.56
C LEU A 188 4.18 -3.37 2.35
N ALA A 189 3.72 -2.27 2.94
CA ALA A 189 2.36 -1.77 2.75
C ALA A 189 2.08 -1.37 1.29
N ASN A 190 3.01 -0.64 0.66
CA ASN A 190 2.89 -0.17 -0.72
C ASN A 190 2.93 -1.32 -1.74
N ASP A 191 3.69 -2.38 -1.47
CA ASP A 191 3.68 -3.59 -2.29
C ASP A 191 2.45 -4.48 -2.04
N GLY A 192 1.54 -4.07 -1.14
CA GLY A 192 0.34 -4.84 -0.80
C GLY A 192 0.64 -6.11 0.00
N PHE A 193 1.83 -6.22 0.61
CA PHE A 193 2.25 -7.39 1.37
C PHE A 193 1.27 -7.71 2.51
N TYR A 194 0.76 -6.70 3.20
CA TYR A 194 -0.15 -6.91 4.33
C TYR A 194 -1.57 -7.31 3.92
N ASN A 195 -1.91 -7.24 2.63
CA ASN A 195 -3.26 -7.57 2.16
C ASN A 195 -3.60 -9.03 2.47
N ASN A 196 -4.74 -9.22 3.14
CA ASN A 196 -5.26 -10.50 3.61
C ASN A 196 -4.31 -11.26 4.55
N THR A 197 -3.46 -10.55 5.28
CA THR A 197 -2.78 -11.12 6.45
C THR A 197 -3.72 -11.13 7.66
N VAL A 198 -3.33 -11.78 8.75
CA VAL A 198 -4.12 -11.85 9.98
C VAL A 198 -3.35 -11.32 11.20
N PHE A 199 -4.10 -10.79 12.18
CA PHE A 199 -3.62 -10.74 13.57
C PHE A 199 -3.69 -12.16 14.13
N HIS A 200 -2.53 -12.79 14.28
CA HIS A 200 -2.40 -14.22 14.57
C HIS A 200 -2.07 -14.51 16.04
N ARG A 201 -1.80 -13.47 16.84
CA ARG A 201 -1.53 -13.60 18.26
C ARG A 201 -2.12 -12.39 18.99
N ILE A 202 -3.06 -12.64 19.89
CA ILE A 202 -3.82 -11.61 20.59
C ILE A 202 -3.84 -11.92 22.08
N ILE A 203 -3.36 -10.97 22.88
CA ILE A 203 -3.34 -11.09 24.33
C ILE A 203 -3.94 -9.80 24.91
N ASP A 204 -5.10 -9.96 25.55
CA ASP A 204 -5.85 -8.88 26.21
C ASP A 204 -4.97 -8.13 27.23
N ASP A 205 -5.07 -6.80 27.28
CA ASP A 205 -4.24 -5.89 28.09
C ASP A 205 -2.71 -5.99 27.82
N PHE A 206 -2.30 -6.64 26.72
CA PHE A 206 -0.91 -6.75 26.31
C PHE A 206 -0.68 -6.21 24.91
N MET A 207 -1.06 -6.95 23.87
CA MET A 207 -0.85 -6.53 22.48
C MET A 207 -1.67 -7.36 21.47
N ILE A 208 -1.77 -6.82 20.24
CA ILE A 208 -2.28 -7.52 19.06
C ILE A 208 -1.18 -7.60 17.99
N GLN A 209 -0.74 -8.81 17.64
CA GLN A 209 0.37 -9.05 16.70
C GLN A 209 -0.12 -9.63 15.37
N GLY A 210 0.37 -9.07 14.26
CA GLY A 210 -0.06 -9.39 12.90
C GLY A 210 1.04 -9.29 11.85
N GLY A 211 0.64 -9.32 10.57
CA GLY A 211 1.53 -9.04 9.43
C GLY A 211 2.48 -10.17 9.03
N GLY A 212 2.33 -11.39 9.55
CA GLY A 212 3.23 -12.52 9.26
C GLY A 212 2.58 -13.78 8.70
N PHE A 213 1.25 -13.85 8.64
CA PHE A 213 0.53 -15.07 8.27
C PHE A 213 -0.67 -14.76 7.38
N ASN A 214 -0.92 -15.67 6.42
CA ASN A 214 -2.10 -15.65 5.57
C ASN A 214 -3.32 -16.23 6.30
N THR A 215 -4.52 -16.04 5.74
CA THR A 215 -5.78 -16.58 6.30
C THR A 215 -5.84 -18.11 6.36
N ASP A 216 -5.04 -18.81 5.57
CA ASP A 216 -4.93 -20.27 5.62
C ASP A 216 -3.96 -20.77 6.71
N GLY A 217 -3.33 -19.87 7.45
CA GLY A 217 -2.36 -20.18 8.49
C GLY A 217 -0.92 -20.34 8.01
N SER A 218 -0.65 -20.22 6.70
CA SER A 218 0.70 -20.26 6.17
C SER A 218 1.47 -19.00 6.55
N TYR A 219 2.76 -19.16 6.86
CA TYR A 219 3.67 -18.04 7.06
C TYR A 219 3.83 -17.26 5.74
N LYS A 220 3.77 -15.93 5.84
CA LYS A 220 3.98 -15.03 4.71
C LYS A 220 5.38 -14.42 4.86
N GLU A 221 6.32 -14.93 4.08
CA GLU A 221 7.70 -14.46 4.10
C GLU A 221 7.82 -13.10 3.43
N SER A 222 8.46 -12.15 4.14
CA SER A 222 8.77 -10.83 3.59
C SER A 222 9.64 -10.96 2.34
N PRO A 223 9.33 -10.23 1.24
CA PRO A 223 10.23 -10.15 0.09
C PRO A 223 11.52 -9.39 0.42
N TYR A 224 11.54 -8.67 1.54
CA TYR A 224 12.70 -8.01 2.10
C TYR A 224 13.34 -8.84 3.20
N GLY A 225 14.67 -8.85 3.26
CA GLY A 225 15.42 -9.49 4.35
C GLY A 225 15.18 -8.83 5.72
N PRO A 226 15.73 -9.39 6.80
CA PRO A 226 15.59 -8.80 8.13
C PRO A 226 16.25 -7.42 8.21
N ILE A 227 15.72 -6.58 9.10
CA ILE A 227 16.26 -5.25 9.38
C ILE A 227 16.99 -5.24 10.73
N ASP A 228 18.03 -4.41 10.82
CA ASP A 228 18.71 -4.12 12.08
C ASP A 228 17.74 -3.51 13.09
N LEU A 229 17.97 -3.79 14.38
CA LEU A 229 17.26 -3.14 15.47
C LEU A 229 17.46 -1.62 15.41
N ASP A 230 16.35 -0.89 15.35
CA ASP A 230 16.30 0.57 15.20
C ASP A 230 15.42 1.14 16.33
N ILE A 231 16.04 1.48 17.47
CA ILE A 231 15.38 2.01 18.67
C ILE A 231 15.76 3.48 18.86
N HIS A 232 14.79 4.28 19.28
CA HIS A 232 14.98 5.70 19.57
C HIS A 232 14.58 6.01 21.02
N PRO A 233 15.37 6.79 21.79
CA PRO A 233 15.12 7.04 23.23
C PRO A 233 13.80 7.76 23.54
N ASP A 234 13.24 8.47 22.57
CA ASP A 234 11.95 9.17 22.73
C ASP A 234 10.73 8.29 22.38
N LEU A 235 10.95 7.06 21.92
CA LEU A 235 9.89 6.14 21.54
C LEU A 235 9.75 5.06 22.60
N HIS A 236 8.53 4.92 23.12
CA HIS A 236 8.22 4.03 24.24
C HIS A 236 6.98 3.21 23.95
N HIS A 237 6.90 2.05 24.56
CA HIS A 237 5.77 1.12 24.58
C HIS A 237 4.63 1.66 25.45
N VAL A 238 4.00 2.74 24.98
CA VAL A 238 2.79 3.34 25.55
C VAL A 238 1.53 2.70 24.96
N ASP A 239 0.37 2.99 25.55
CA ASP A 239 -0.91 2.52 24.99
C ASP A 239 -1.08 2.97 23.53
N GLY A 240 -1.31 2.02 22.62
CA GLY A 240 -1.42 2.26 21.18
C GLY A 240 -0.10 2.43 20.44
N ALA A 241 1.06 2.22 21.07
CA ALA A 241 2.33 2.16 20.36
C ALA A 241 2.33 1.01 19.34
N ILE A 242 2.98 1.22 18.19
CA ILE A 242 3.19 0.18 17.17
C ILE A 242 4.67 -0.15 17.13
N ALA A 243 4.99 -1.43 17.23
CA ALA A 243 6.36 -1.91 17.28
C ALA A 243 6.58 -3.14 16.39
N MET A 244 7.83 -3.35 15.96
CA MET A 244 8.19 -4.53 15.17
C MET A 244 8.38 -5.74 16.07
N ALA A 245 7.77 -6.87 15.69
CA ALA A 245 8.07 -8.15 16.30
C ALA A 245 9.41 -8.69 15.77
N ARG A 246 10.11 -9.44 16.62
CA ARG A 246 11.38 -10.11 16.28
C ARG A 246 11.50 -11.45 16.99
N THR A 247 12.50 -12.21 16.59
CA THR A 247 12.95 -13.40 17.34
C THR A 247 13.91 -12.99 18.47
N SER A 248 14.62 -13.96 19.06
CA SER A 248 15.66 -13.69 20.05
C SER A 248 16.84 -12.89 19.48
N ASP A 249 17.07 -12.95 18.17
CA ASP A 249 18.06 -12.09 17.51
C ASP A 249 17.49 -10.66 17.39
N PRO A 250 18.16 -9.63 17.96
CA PRO A 250 17.70 -8.24 17.88
C PRO A 250 17.51 -7.74 16.44
N ASN A 251 18.28 -8.25 15.47
CA ASN A 251 18.27 -7.81 14.08
C ASN A 251 17.47 -8.77 13.17
N SER A 252 16.39 -9.36 13.69
CA SER A 252 15.58 -10.36 12.97
C SER A 252 14.17 -9.90 12.59
N ALA A 253 13.84 -8.64 12.87
CA ALA A 253 12.55 -8.08 12.46
C ALA A 253 12.42 -8.11 10.93
N THR A 254 11.26 -8.51 10.42
CA THR A 254 10.97 -8.55 8.98
C THR A 254 9.65 -7.83 8.71
N SER A 255 8.52 -8.52 8.71
CA SER A 255 7.20 -7.93 8.39
C SER A 255 6.25 -7.86 9.59
N GLN A 256 6.43 -8.71 10.59
CA GLN A 256 5.53 -8.80 11.73
C GLN A 256 5.63 -7.58 12.62
N PHE A 257 4.48 -7.05 13.00
CA PHE A 257 4.34 -5.93 13.92
C PHE A 257 3.28 -6.24 14.97
N PHE A 258 3.27 -5.48 16.05
CA PHE A 258 2.22 -5.52 17.06
C PHE A 258 1.81 -4.10 17.47
N ILE A 259 0.59 -3.99 17.97
CA ILE A 259 0.05 -2.77 18.58
C ILE A 259 -0.16 -3.06 20.07
N ASP A 260 0.40 -2.20 20.91
CA ASP A 260 0.31 -2.30 22.37
C ASP A 260 -1.10 -1.98 22.87
N ASP A 261 -1.65 -2.87 23.70
CA ASP A 261 -2.99 -2.77 24.27
C ASP A 261 -2.94 -2.28 25.72
N GLY A 262 -2.39 -1.08 25.91
CA GLY A 262 -1.93 -0.56 27.20
C GLY A 262 -0.42 -0.37 27.22
N ALA A 263 0.12 0.32 28.22
CA ALA A 263 1.56 0.54 28.32
C ALA A 263 2.31 -0.77 28.66
N GLN A 264 3.37 -1.08 27.91
CA GLN A 264 4.15 -2.32 28.03
C GLN A 264 5.62 -2.04 28.37
N PRO A 265 5.93 -1.49 29.57
CA PRO A 265 7.29 -1.12 29.96
C PRO A 265 8.27 -2.32 29.98
N GLN A 266 7.75 -3.55 30.06
CA GLN A 266 8.56 -4.76 29.96
C GLN A 266 9.14 -4.97 28.55
N LEU A 267 8.59 -4.35 27.51
CA LEU A 267 9.10 -4.47 26.13
C LEU A 267 10.21 -3.45 25.81
N GLU A 268 10.47 -2.51 26.72
CA GLU A 268 11.59 -1.56 26.65
C GLU A 268 12.95 -2.28 26.78
N PRO A 269 14.06 -1.67 26.30
CA PRO A 269 15.41 -2.15 26.56
C PRO A 269 15.66 -2.39 28.06
N GLY A 270 16.12 -3.59 28.42
CA GLY A 270 16.34 -4.01 29.81
C GLY A 270 15.11 -4.60 30.51
N GLY A 271 13.96 -4.68 29.84
CA GLY A 271 12.76 -5.34 30.34
C GLY A 271 12.82 -6.86 30.17
N VAL A 272 12.24 -7.37 29.08
CA VAL A 272 12.25 -8.81 28.75
C VAL A 272 13.63 -9.31 28.27
N ASP A 273 14.44 -8.42 27.69
CA ASP A 273 15.84 -8.65 27.36
C ASP A 273 16.60 -7.31 27.31
N GLU A 274 17.90 -7.35 26.99
CA GLU A 274 18.75 -6.15 26.94
C GLU A 274 18.41 -5.18 25.80
N TYR A 275 17.66 -5.63 24.80
CA TYR A 275 17.45 -4.90 23.54
C TYR A 275 16.07 -4.25 23.46
N GLY A 276 15.00 -4.92 23.92
CA GLY A 276 13.62 -4.46 23.74
C GLY A 276 13.13 -4.55 22.29
N TYR A 277 12.01 -3.89 21.98
CA TYR A 277 11.40 -3.88 20.65
C TYR A 277 11.37 -2.46 20.06
N ALA A 278 11.52 -2.37 18.74
CA ALA A 278 11.54 -1.08 18.04
C ALA A 278 10.11 -0.55 17.87
N VAL A 279 9.71 0.42 18.70
CA VAL A 279 8.52 1.26 18.48
C VAL A 279 8.77 2.18 17.29
N PHE A 280 7.83 2.25 16.35
CA PHE A 280 7.96 3.02 15.11
C PHE A 280 6.74 3.87 14.75
N GLY A 281 5.71 3.83 15.57
CA GLY A 281 4.52 4.65 15.39
C GLY A 281 3.58 4.56 16.58
N ALA A 282 2.46 5.25 16.47
CA ALA A 282 1.38 5.16 17.45
C ALA A 282 0.01 5.30 16.76
N VAL A 283 -0.97 4.59 17.31
CA VAL A 283 -2.38 4.72 16.90
C VAL A 283 -2.89 6.09 17.29
N ILE A 284 -3.38 6.85 16.31
CA ILE A 284 -3.99 8.17 16.49
C ILE A 284 -5.51 8.15 16.33
N ASP A 285 -6.06 7.12 15.69
CA ASP A 285 -7.50 6.84 15.62
C ASP A 285 -7.76 5.34 15.53
N GLY A 286 -8.89 4.88 16.08
CA GLY A 286 -9.26 3.46 16.09
C GLY A 286 -8.75 2.65 17.28
N MET A 287 -8.34 3.26 18.40
CA MET A 287 -8.01 2.51 19.62
C MET A 287 -9.18 1.66 20.13
N ASN A 288 -10.43 2.08 19.92
CA ASN A 288 -11.61 1.24 20.20
C ASN A 288 -11.66 -0.03 19.32
N VAL A 289 -11.09 0.01 18.11
CA VAL A 289 -10.93 -1.16 17.24
C VAL A 289 -9.81 -2.05 17.76
N VAL A 290 -8.68 -1.48 18.20
CA VAL A 290 -7.61 -2.23 18.88
C VAL A 290 -8.17 -3.00 20.08
N ARG A 291 -8.91 -2.33 20.98
CA ARG A 291 -9.54 -3.00 22.14
C ARG A 291 -10.53 -4.09 21.75
N LYS A 292 -11.29 -3.88 20.67
CA LYS A 292 -12.22 -4.89 20.13
C LYS A 292 -11.50 -6.10 19.53
N ILE A 293 -10.31 -5.90 18.98
CA ILE A 293 -9.44 -6.98 18.49
C ILE A 293 -8.82 -7.70 19.69
N ALA A 294 -8.29 -6.97 20.68
CA ALA A 294 -7.69 -7.52 21.89
C ALA A 294 -8.66 -8.42 22.68
N SER A 295 -9.95 -8.07 22.69
CA SER A 295 -10.98 -8.80 23.43
C SER A 295 -11.61 -9.99 22.69
N VAL A 296 -11.06 -10.44 21.54
CA VAL A 296 -11.62 -11.62 20.84
C VAL A 296 -11.24 -12.91 21.56
N GLU A 297 -12.08 -13.93 21.42
CA GLU A 297 -11.74 -15.27 21.93
C GLU A 297 -10.55 -15.85 21.14
N THR A 298 -9.60 -16.42 21.86
CA THR A 298 -8.40 -17.05 21.29
C THR A 298 -8.33 -18.54 21.61
N THR A 299 -7.53 -19.26 20.83
CA THR A 299 -7.32 -20.70 20.91
C THR A 299 -5.91 -21.07 20.44
N THR A 300 -5.58 -22.35 20.50
CA THR A 300 -4.40 -22.89 19.81
C THR A 300 -4.77 -23.26 18.37
N LYS A 301 -4.18 -22.58 17.39
CA LYS A 301 -4.39 -22.83 15.96
C LYS A 301 -3.04 -22.80 15.24
N ASN A 302 -2.83 -23.70 14.28
CA ASN A 302 -1.58 -23.81 13.52
C ASN A 302 -0.32 -23.98 14.40
N GLY A 303 -0.46 -24.60 15.57
CA GLY A 303 0.65 -24.78 16.53
C GLY A 303 1.02 -23.53 17.34
N MET A 304 0.29 -22.43 17.19
CA MET A 304 0.47 -21.19 17.93
C MET A 304 -0.67 -20.99 18.94
N GLN A 305 -0.32 -20.56 20.15
CA GLN A 305 -1.28 -20.10 21.16
C GLN A 305 -1.77 -18.69 20.84
N ASP A 306 -2.83 -18.26 21.52
CA ASP A 306 -3.38 -16.90 21.43
C ASP A 306 -3.87 -16.50 20.03
N TRP A 307 -4.12 -17.49 19.18
CA TRP A 307 -4.65 -17.26 17.83
C TRP A 307 -6.17 -17.06 17.91
N PRO A 308 -6.77 -16.05 17.26
CA PRO A 308 -8.22 -15.83 17.29
C PRO A 308 -9.05 -17.03 16.82
N VAL A 309 -10.13 -17.36 17.52
CA VAL A 309 -11.07 -18.42 17.06
C VAL A 309 -11.62 -18.07 15.68
N ASP A 310 -12.08 -16.83 15.52
CA ASP A 310 -12.42 -16.22 14.23
C ASP A 310 -11.30 -15.28 13.81
N ASP A 311 -10.67 -15.56 12.66
CA ASP A 311 -9.53 -14.79 12.18
C ASP A 311 -9.85 -13.29 12.06
N VAL A 312 -8.98 -12.46 12.63
CA VAL A 312 -9.01 -11.00 12.45
C VAL A 312 -8.16 -10.64 11.24
N ILE A 313 -8.82 -10.52 10.08
CA ILE A 313 -8.18 -10.23 8.80
C ILE A 313 -7.78 -8.75 8.72
N ILE A 314 -6.56 -8.49 8.26
CA ILE A 314 -6.09 -7.20 7.74
C ILE A 314 -6.37 -7.21 6.24
N TYR A 315 -7.40 -6.49 5.81
CA TYR A 315 -7.76 -6.40 4.40
C TYR A 315 -6.71 -5.63 3.61
N SER A 316 -6.23 -4.52 4.18
CA SER A 316 -5.12 -3.74 3.63
C SER A 316 -4.45 -2.90 4.70
N ILE A 317 -3.18 -2.57 4.46
CA ILE A 317 -2.51 -1.45 5.09
C ILE A 317 -2.13 -0.51 3.96
N THR A 318 -2.65 0.72 3.98
CA THR A 318 -2.28 1.75 3.01
C THR A 318 -1.58 2.88 3.73
N VAL A 319 -0.45 3.32 3.19
CA VAL A 319 0.22 4.54 3.61
C VAL A 319 -0.01 5.55 2.51
N PRO A 320 -1.17 6.24 2.47
CA PRO A 320 -1.43 7.20 1.43
C PRO A 320 -0.32 8.25 1.43
N ASN A 321 0.22 8.55 0.26
CA ASN A 321 0.94 9.79 0.04
C ASN A 321 -0.10 10.91 0.24
N VAL A 322 -0.24 11.40 1.47
CA VAL A 322 -1.28 12.37 1.92
C VAL A 322 -1.22 13.71 1.17
N TYR A 323 -0.33 13.84 0.19
CA TYR A 323 -0.24 15.01 -0.67
C TYR A 323 -0.29 14.73 -2.18
N LYS A 324 -0.53 13.49 -2.65
CA LYS A 324 -1.00 13.31 -4.04
C LYS A 324 -2.32 14.08 -4.26
N ASP A 325 -3.18 14.09 -3.24
CA ASP A 325 -4.45 14.83 -3.22
C ASP A 325 -4.31 16.34 -2.91
N LYS A 326 -3.08 16.83 -2.62
CA LYS A 326 -2.80 18.26 -2.37
C LYS A 326 -2.00 18.92 -3.48
N ILE A 327 -1.63 18.20 -4.55
CA ILE A 327 -1.10 18.84 -5.77
C ILE A 327 -2.30 19.49 -6.47
N PRO A 328 -2.40 20.83 -6.53
CA PRO A 328 -3.48 21.49 -7.25
C PRO A 328 -3.22 21.35 -8.75
N GLY A 329 -4.07 20.59 -9.44
CA GLY A 329 -4.17 20.57 -10.91
C GLY A 329 -3.49 19.39 -11.58
N GLU A 330 -4.24 18.29 -11.71
CA GLU A 330 -4.27 17.49 -12.95
C GLU A 330 -5.44 17.98 -13.81
#